data_AF-A0A349DAV9-F1
#
_entry.id   AF-A0A349DAV9-F1
#
_cell.length_a   1.000
_cell.length_b   1.000
_cell.length_c   1.000
_cell.angle_alpha   90.00
_cell.angle_beta   90.00
_cell.angle_gamma   90.00
#
_symmetry.space_group_name_H-M   'P 1'
#
loop_
_entity.id
_entity.type
_entity.pdbx_description
1 polymer ?
#
loop_
_entity_poly.entity_id
_entity_poly.type
_entity_poly.pdbx_seq_one_letter_code
_entity_poly.pdbx_strand_id
1 'polypeptide(L)'
;MAEKKSLGKELTKGFIIENPVLRLVLGTCPTLATTTSVSSAIGMGVSASIVLICSNIVISALRKVIPQKVRIPAYIVIIASFVTIVQMLV
;
A
#
# COMPACT_ATOMS: atom_id res chain seq x y z
N MET A 1 4.46 -34.10 23.34
CA MET A 1 4.40 -34.65 21.97
C MET A 1 4.69 -33.53 21.00
N ALA A 2 5.90 -33.49 20.45
CA ALA A 2 6.34 -32.46 19.50
C ALA A 2 6.13 -33.00 18.08
N GLU A 3 5.03 -32.60 17.44
CA GLU A 3 4.82 -32.87 16.02
C GLU A 3 5.50 -31.76 15.20
N LYS A 4 6.47 -32.19 14.40
CA LYS A 4 7.31 -31.41 13.48
C LYS A 4 6.44 -30.86 12.34
N LYS A 5 5.64 -29.83 12.59
CA LYS A 5 4.83 -29.15 11.56
C LYS A 5 5.77 -28.34 10.67
N SER A 6 5.83 -28.68 9.39
CA SER A 6 6.76 -28.07 8.42
C SER A 6 6.61 -26.55 8.40
N LEU A 7 7.64 -25.83 8.87
CA LEU A 7 7.79 -24.36 8.78
C LEU A 7 7.47 -23.83 7.38
N GLY A 8 7.77 -24.61 6.34
CA GLY A 8 7.43 -24.28 4.96
C GLY A 8 5.92 -24.19 4.72
N LYS A 9 5.09 -25.05 5.34
CA LYS A 9 3.63 -24.99 5.18
C LYS A 9 3.02 -23.76 5.84
N GLU A 10 3.56 -23.29 6.97
CA GLU A 10 3.08 -22.06 7.62
C GLU A 10 3.54 -20.80 6.89
N LEU A 11 4.79 -20.77 6.40
CA LEU A 11 5.29 -19.66 5.57
C LEU A 11 4.51 -19.53 4.25
N THR A 12 4.24 -20.65 3.56
CA THR A 12 3.44 -20.65 2.33
C THR A 12 1.98 -20.24 2.60
N LYS A 13 1.45 -20.52 3.80
CA LYS A 13 0.11 -20.07 4.21
C LYS A 13 0.04 -18.55 4.34
N GLY A 14 1.02 -17.95 5.01
CA GLY A 14 1.12 -16.49 5.16
C GLY A 14 1.32 -15.78 3.83
N PHE A 15 2.13 -16.35 2.93
CA PHE A 15 2.41 -15.72 1.63
C PHE A 15 1.25 -15.82 0.65
N ILE A 16 0.58 -16.99 0.52
CA ILE A 16 -0.43 -17.21 -0.54
C ILE A 16 -1.87 -17.15 -0.04
N ILE A 17 -2.16 -17.70 1.13
CA ILE A 17 -3.54 -17.90 1.59
C ILE A 17 -4.03 -16.72 2.44
N GLU A 18 -3.12 -16.05 3.16
CA GLU A 18 -3.46 -14.94 4.06
C GLU A 18 -3.01 -13.58 3.57
N ASN A 19 -2.20 -13.48 2.51
CA ASN A 19 -1.76 -12.19 1.99
C ASN A 19 -2.89 -11.50 1.21
N PRO A 20 -3.43 -10.37 1.71
CA PRO A 20 -4.52 -9.66 1.05
C PRO A 20 -4.10 -9.07 -0.31
N VAL A 21 -2.81 -8.82 -0.55
CA VAL A 21 -2.29 -8.37 -1.86
C VAL A 21 -2.52 -9.46 -2.92
N LEU A 22 -2.31 -10.72 -2.57
CA LEU A 22 -2.41 -11.85 -3.49
C LEU A 22 -3.83 -12.43 -3.58
N ARG A 23 -4.59 -12.41 -2.48
CA ARG A 23 -5.94 -13.00 -2.43
C ARG A 23 -7.06 -12.03 -2.77
N LEU A 24 -6.98 -10.78 -2.30
CA LEU A 24 -7.97 -9.74 -2.60
C LEU A 24 -7.55 -8.85 -3.78
N VAL A 25 -6.35 -9.08 -4.33
CA VAL A 25 -5.89 -8.37 -5.53
C VAL A 25 -5.89 -6.85 -5.28
N LEU A 26 -5.46 -6.45 -4.07
CA LEU A 26 -5.40 -5.04 -3.67
C LEU A 26 -4.15 -4.38 -4.29
N GLY A 27 -4.34 -3.22 -4.91
CA GLY A 27 -3.24 -2.42 -5.48
C GLY A 27 -2.82 -2.82 -6.90
N THR A 28 -3.70 -3.39 -7.71
CA THR A 28 -3.37 -3.79 -9.10
C THR A 28 -3.28 -2.64 -10.09
N CYS A 29 -4.01 -1.55 -9.86
CA CYS A 29 -4.00 -0.38 -10.75
C CYS A 29 -2.57 0.14 -11.04
N PRO A 30 -1.73 0.44 -10.02
CA PRO A 30 -0.36 0.88 -10.27
C PRO A 30 0.52 -0.23 -10.87
N THR A 31 0.31 -1.48 -10.45
CA THR A 31 1.10 -2.63 -10.90
C THR A 31 0.93 -2.90 -12.39
N LEU A 32 -0.30 -2.79 -12.91
CA LEU A 32 -0.60 -2.93 -14.34
C LEU A 32 0.01 -1.77 -15.15
N ALA A 33 -0.05 -0.55 -14.61
CA ALA A 33 0.46 0.65 -15.26
C ALA A 33 2.00 0.62 -15.45
N THR A 34 2.75 -0.01 -14.55
CA THR A 34 4.22 -0.02 -14.59
C THR A 34 4.83 -1.26 -15.26
N THR A 35 4.04 -2.09 -15.93
CA THR A 35 4.52 -3.31 -16.61
C THR A 35 5.40 -3.04 -17.83
N THR A 36 5.40 -1.81 -18.35
CA THR A 36 6.12 -1.41 -19.57
C THR A 36 7.61 -1.18 -19.36
N SER A 37 8.04 -0.80 -18.16
CA SER A 37 9.44 -0.42 -17.90
C SER A 37 9.82 -0.60 -16.43
N VAL A 38 10.95 -1.27 -16.20
CA VAL A 38 11.50 -1.49 -14.86
C VAL A 38 11.88 -0.18 -14.18
N SER A 39 12.38 0.80 -14.94
CA SER A 39 12.70 2.14 -14.44
C SER A 39 11.47 2.85 -13.87
N SER A 40 10.34 2.83 -14.58
CA SER A 40 9.07 3.40 -14.12
C SER A 40 8.49 2.65 -12.92
N ALA A 41 8.61 1.32 -12.88
CA ALA A 41 8.15 0.50 -11.75
C ALA A 41 8.91 0.82 -10.46
N ILE A 42 10.23 0.95 -10.53
CA ILE A 42 11.06 1.31 -9.38
C ILE A 42 10.74 2.75 -8.93
N GLY A 43 10.64 3.69 -9.87
CA GLY A 43 10.27 5.07 -9.59
C GLY A 43 8.94 5.19 -8.86
N MET A 44 7.92 4.49 -9.35
CA MET A 44 6.57 4.51 -8.77
C MET A 44 6.49 3.79 -7.41
N GLY A 45 7.22 2.68 -7.23
CA GLY A 45 7.29 1.96 -5.96
C GLY A 45 7.96 2.78 -4.84
N VAL A 46 9.12 3.36 -5.14
CA VAL A 46 9.85 4.23 -4.19
C VAL A 46 9.02 5.48 -3.87
N SER A 47 8.43 6.08 -4.89
CA SER A 47 7.52 7.22 -4.74
C SER A 47 6.36 6.90 -3.81
N ALA A 48 5.69 5.77 -4.01
CA ALA A 48 4.56 5.35 -3.17
C ALA A 48 4.99 5.10 -1.73
N SER A 49 6.15 4.50 -1.47
CA SER A 49 6.66 4.30 -0.11
C SER A 49 6.89 5.64 0.61
N ILE A 50 7.51 6.62 -0.07
CA ILE A 50 7.76 7.94 0.50
C ILE A 50 6.44 8.68 0.76
N VAL A 51 5.52 8.67 -0.22
CA VAL A 51 4.20 9.31 -0.11
C VAL A 51 3.40 8.72 1.04
N LEU A 52 3.43 7.40 1.25
CA LEU A 52 2.74 6.75 2.36
C LEU A 52 3.30 7.18 3.72
N ILE A 53 4.62 7.32 3.85
CA ILE A 53 5.25 7.81 5.08
C ILE A 53 4.81 9.26 5.35
N CYS A 54 4.92 10.15 4.36
CA CYS A 54 4.49 11.54 4.49
C CYS A 54 3.00 11.67 4.79
N SER A 55 2.16 10.88 4.12
CA SER A 55 0.71 10.90 4.32
C SER A 55 0.33 10.48 5.74
N ASN A 56 1.00 9.47 6.31
CA ASN A 56 0.73 9.04 7.69
C ASN A 56 1.09 10.11 8.72
N ILE A 57 2.15 10.90 8.49
CA ILE A 57 2.52 12.03 9.36
C ILE A 57 1.42 13.10 9.34
N VAL A 58 0.95 13.47 8.13
CA VAL A 58 -0.11 14.47 7.93
C VAL A 58 -1.44 13.99 8.50
N ILE A 59 -1.80 12.72 8.28
CA ILE A 59 -3.00 12.10 8.83
C ILE A 59 -2.98 12.09 10.36
N SER A 60 -1.82 11.80 10.96
CA SER A 60 -1.66 11.83 12.42
C SER A 60 -1.96 13.21 13.00
N ALA A 61 -1.49 14.28 12.34
CA ALA A 61 -1.75 15.67 12.75
C ALA A 61 -3.23 16.07 12.58
N LEU A 62 -3.87 15.64 11.49
CA LEU A 62 -5.27 15.98 11.17
C LEU A 62 -6.31 15.12 11.90
N ARG A 63 -5.87 14.05 12.58
CA ARG A 63 -6.74 13.07 13.26
C ARG A 63 -7.76 13.69 14.23
N LYS A 64 -7.43 14.83 14.84
CA LYS A 64 -8.29 15.50 15.83
C LYS A 64 -9.42 16.34 15.20
N VAL A 65 -9.27 16.72 13.93
CA VAL A 65 -10.20 17.60 13.21
C VAL A 65 -11.22 16.79 12.40
N ILE A 66 -10.88 15.56 12.00
CA ILE A 66 -11.69 14.77 11.06
C ILE A 66 -12.83 14.01 11.79
N PRO A 67 -14.11 14.26 11.44
CA PRO A 67 -15.24 13.54 12.03
C PRO A 67 -15.26 12.06 11.63
N GLN A 68 -15.66 11.17 12.55
CA GLN A 68 -15.60 9.70 12.38
C GLN A 68 -16.33 9.19 11.13
N LYS A 69 -17.43 9.85 10.72
CA LYS A 69 -18.22 9.46 9.54
C LYS A 69 -17.47 9.60 8.21
N VAL A 70 -16.49 10.51 8.13
CA VAL A 70 -15.79 10.85 6.87
C VAL A 70 -14.29 10.49 6.90
N ARG A 71 -13.83 9.76 7.91
CA ARG A 71 -12.40 9.46 8.09
C ARG A 71 -11.78 8.70 6.91
N ILE A 72 -12.50 7.70 6.39
CA ILE A 72 -12.01 6.83 5.30
C ILE A 72 -11.86 7.65 4.00
N PRO A 73 -12.89 8.36 3.50
CA PRO A 73 -12.74 9.20 2.32
C PRO A 73 -11.71 10.32 2.51
N ALA A 74 -11.65 10.96 3.67
CA ALA A 74 -10.67 12.02 3.92
C ALA A 74 -9.21 11.52 3.79
N TYR A 75 -8.89 10.36 4.37
CA TYR A 75 -7.54 9.79 4.26
C TYR A 75 -7.20 9.38 2.83
N ILE A 76 -8.16 8.83 2.08
CA ILE A 76 -7.95 8.47 0.68
C ILE A 76 -7.66 9.72 -0.17
N VAL A 77 -8.38 10.82 0.04
CA VAL A 77 -8.15 12.07 -0.71
C VAL A 77 -6.78 12.65 -0.42
N ILE A 78 -6.32 12.62 0.84
CA ILE A 78 -4.97 13.05 1.20
C ILE A 78 -3.92 12.19 0.49
N ILE A 79 -4.05 10.87 0.52
CA ILE A 79 -3.09 9.98 -0.15
C ILE A 79 -3.12 10.21 -1.68
N ALA A 80 -4.30 10.34 -2.27
CA ALA A 80 -4.46 10.55 -3.71
C ALA A 80 -3.84 11.87 -4.21
N SER A 81 -3.98 12.95 -3.44
CA SER A 81 -3.38 14.24 -3.82
C SER A 81 -1.85 14.16 -3.79
N PHE A 82 -1.26 13.54 -2.77
CA PHE A 82 0.20 13.34 -2.72
C PHE A 82 0.71 12.45 -3.86
N VAL A 83 0.02 11.35 -4.17
CA VAL A 83 0.39 10.49 -5.30
C VAL A 83 0.31 11.25 -6.62
N THR A 84 -0.69 12.11 -6.81
CA THR A 84 -0.86 12.91 -8.03
C THR A 84 0.31 13.88 -8.22
N ILE A 85 0.76 14.54 -7.15
CA ILE A 85 1.92 15.45 -7.21
C ILE A 85 3.19 14.70 -7.64
N VAL A 86 3.42 13.50 -7.09
CA VAL A 86 4.61 12.72 -7.46
C VAL A 86 4.50 12.14 -8.87
N GLN A 87 3.30 11.72 -9.30
CA GLN A 87 3.06 11.25 -10.66
C GLN A 87 3.28 12.35 -11.72
N MET A 88 3.07 13.63 -11.38
CA MET A 88 3.42 14.74 -12.29
C MET A 88 4.91 15.05 -12.34
N LEU A 89 5.68 14.57 -11.34
CA LEU A 89 7.12 14.81 -11.24
C LEU A 89 7.97 13.71 -11.89
N VAL A 90 7.42 12.49 -12.02
CA VAL A 90 8.02 11.29 -12.61
C VAL A 90 7.57 11.11 -14.05
#